data_AF-A0A2P8MCJ6-F1
#
_entry.id   AF-A0A2P8MCJ6-F1
#
_cell.length_a   1.000
_cell.length_b   1.000
_cell.length_c   1.000
_cell.angle_alpha   90.00
_cell.angle_beta   90.00
_cell.angle_gamma   90.00
#
_symmetry.space_group_name_H-M   'P 1'
#
loop_
_entity.id
_entity.type
_entity.pdbx_description
1 polymer ?
#
loop_
_entity_poly.entity_id
_entity_poly.type
_entity_poly.pdbx_seq_one_letter_code
_entity_poly.pdbx_strand_id
1 'polypeptide(L)'
;MNKKILLTTLIGASIFIMAGCSNSQSNDQSKTPSKQSKVSTAKAPNTSTAKDPKQSENINSSSENNTKSTSKTTNSNTPNNKATSSTPAPTNKPSSMYSIAQNTYTIANIKINYPQISNLGDNNKQLAINNLIKDSVINGFNLTQAIKTKTLPNYNEPIENLTLNVNYTVELQNSNILSIRYLGSSNMKGSAHPNNELYTTNIDINNAKTMNLQGMFSINQTLINTFRKGAYIPYNSSIDSQTISKEISTYNDSYLQTAFEKSDNPIGQENPSSAFSYLTKDGLVISIGITHAAGDHAELKIPYSSIKSIVKTDNKALNGLF
;
A
#
# COMPACT_ATOMS: atom_id res chain seq x y z
N MET A 1 -19.51 -9.95 -53.87
CA MET A 1 -18.48 -11.01 -53.83
C MET A 1 -17.92 -11.02 -52.41
N ASN A 2 -18.52 -11.82 -51.51
CA ASN A 2 -18.18 -11.83 -50.08
C ASN A 2 -17.58 -13.20 -49.75
N LYS A 3 -16.27 -13.26 -49.49
CA LYS A 3 -15.61 -14.48 -49.01
C LYS A 3 -15.54 -14.44 -47.49
N LYS A 4 -16.29 -15.33 -46.85
CA LYS A 4 -16.10 -15.72 -45.44
C LYS A 4 -14.78 -16.48 -45.33
N ILE A 5 -13.93 -16.12 -44.38
CA ILE A 5 -12.81 -16.96 -43.95
C ILE A 5 -13.09 -17.39 -42.52
N LEU A 6 -13.23 -18.71 -42.38
CA LEU A 6 -13.37 -19.50 -41.19
C LEU A 6 -11.96 -19.67 -40.59
N LEU A 7 -11.75 -19.41 -39.29
CA LEU A 7 -10.54 -19.81 -38.60
C LEU A 7 -10.90 -20.79 -37.48
N THR A 8 -10.42 -22.02 -37.67
CA THR A 8 -10.63 -23.21 -36.83
C THR A 8 -9.76 -23.18 -35.58
N THR A 9 -10.39 -23.47 -34.46
CA THR A 9 -9.83 -23.75 -33.14
C THR A 9 -9.00 -25.04 -33.17
N LEU A 10 -7.76 -25.00 -32.70
CA LEU A 10 -6.94 -26.19 -32.43
C LEU A 10 -6.71 -26.29 -30.91
N ILE A 11 -7.39 -27.26 -30.29
CA ILE A 11 -7.23 -27.62 -28.88
C ILE A 11 -6.12 -28.66 -28.79
N GLY A 12 -4.96 -28.26 -28.27
CA GLY A 12 -3.87 -29.17 -27.94
C GLY A 12 -4.07 -29.75 -26.54
N ALA A 13 -4.38 -31.04 -26.46
CA ALA A 13 -4.43 -31.80 -25.23
C ALA A 13 -3.00 -32.15 -24.76
N SER A 14 -2.59 -31.63 -23.60
CA SER A 14 -1.37 -32.04 -22.93
C SER A 14 -1.66 -33.20 -21.96
N ILE A 15 -1.09 -34.35 -22.28
CA ILE A 15 -1.10 -35.58 -21.49
C ILE A 15 -0.13 -35.41 -20.31
N PHE A 16 -0.64 -35.46 -19.08
CA PHE A 16 0.19 -35.61 -17.88
C PHE A 16 0.50 -37.09 -17.66
N ILE A 17 1.77 -37.46 -17.77
CA ILE A 17 2.28 -38.77 -17.33
C ILE A 17 2.54 -38.66 -15.82
N MET A 18 1.71 -39.33 -15.02
CA MET A 18 2.00 -39.61 -13.62
C MET A 18 3.04 -40.74 -13.53
N ALA A 19 4.24 -40.42 -13.06
CA ALA A 19 5.18 -41.43 -12.57
C ALA A 19 4.97 -41.57 -11.05
N GLY A 20 4.31 -42.67 -10.66
CA GLY A 20 4.26 -43.13 -9.28
C GLY A 20 5.57 -43.82 -8.91
N CYS A 21 6.13 -43.46 -7.76
CA CYS A 21 7.14 -44.29 -7.10
C CYS A 21 6.43 -45.30 -6.19
N SER A 22 6.62 -46.57 -6.50
CA SER A 22 6.15 -47.72 -5.74
C SER A 22 7.02 -48.02 -4.53
N ASN A 23 6.36 -48.58 -3.52
CA ASN A 23 6.86 -49.22 -2.30
C ASN A 23 8.18 -50.01 -2.43
N SER A 24 8.93 -50.01 -1.33
CA SER A 24 9.55 -51.23 -0.82
C SER A 24 9.21 -51.38 0.67
N GLN A 25 8.58 -52.51 1.00
CA GLN A 25 8.36 -52.98 2.37
C GLN A 25 9.60 -53.70 2.90
N SER A 26 9.87 -53.57 4.20
CA SER A 26 10.45 -54.65 5.00
C SER A 26 9.80 -54.73 6.39
N ASN A 27 9.03 -55.80 6.55
CA ASN A 27 8.77 -56.67 7.70
C ASN A 27 8.92 -56.21 9.16
N ASP A 28 7.77 -56.26 9.83
CA ASP A 28 7.38 -57.22 10.89
C ASP A 28 7.61 -56.90 12.39
N GLN A 29 6.46 -56.71 13.05
CA GLN A 29 6.02 -57.03 14.42
C GLN A 29 6.96 -56.89 15.64
N SER A 30 6.54 -56.02 16.58
CA SER A 30 5.82 -56.47 17.78
C SER A 30 5.16 -55.30 18.55
N LYS A 31 4.12 -55.63 19.32
CA LYS A 31 3.03 -54.79 19.84
C LYS A 31 3.35 -54.10 21.19
N THR A 32 3.01 -52.80 21.28
CA THR A 32 2.26 -52.02 22.31
C THR A 32 2.40 -52.29 23.83
N PRO A 33 2.15 -51.32 24.76
CA PRO A 33 1.06 -50.32 24.67
C PRO A 33 1.32 -48.87 25.09
N SER A 34 0.38 -48.08 24.56
CA SER A 34 0.02 -46.70 24.84
C SER A 34 -0.23 -46.38 26.32
N LYS A 35 0.19 -45.18 26.74
CA LYS A 35 -0.46 -44.44 27.82
C LYS A 35 -1.09 -43.17 27.24
N GLN A 36 -2.40 -43.26 27.10
CA GLN A 36 -3.32 -42.17 26.83
C GLN A 36 -3.67 -41.54 28.19
N SER A 37 -3.41 -40.25 28.37
CA SER A 37 -3.87 -39.51 29.56
C SER A 37 -5.12 -38.70 29.22
N LYS A 38 -6.19 -38.99 29.98
CA LYS A 38 -7.50 -38.34 30.02
C LYS A 38 -7.35 -36.82 30.28
N VAL A 39 -8.04 -35.98 29.50
CA VAL A 39 -9.35 -35.37 29.80
C VAL A 39 -9.44 -34.77 31.21
N SER A 40 -9.50 -33.44 31.27
CA SER A 40 -10.19 -32.71 32.34
C SER A 40 -11.07 -31.63 31.71
N THR A 41 -12.34 -31.97 31.52
CA THR A 41 -13.44 -31.05 31.30
C THR A 41 -13.92 -30.52 32.65
N ALA A 42 -13.80 -29.22 32.87
CA ALA A 42 -14.53 -28.51 33.92
C ALA A 42 -15.68 -27.72 33.27
N LYS A 43 -16.89 -27.83 33.85
CA LYS A 43 -18.12 -27.21 33.38
C LYS A 43 -18.63 -26.21 34.42
N ALA A 44 -19.12 -25.07 33.91
CA ALA A 44 -20.10 -24.12 34.45
C ALA A 44 -19.64 -23.11 35.54
N PRO A 45 -20.30 -21.92 35.70
CA PRO A 45 -21.65 -21.56 35.21
C PRO A 45 -21.89 -20.15 34.60
N ASN A 46 -22.95 -20.09 33.78
CA ASN A 46 -24.02 -19.08 33.62
C ASN A 46 -23.80 -17.54 33.69
N THR A 47 -24.26 -16.91 32.59
CA THR A 47 -25.21 -15.77 32.46
C THR A 47 -25.19 -14.60 33.44
N SER A 48 -25.02 -13.40 32.87
CA SER A 48 -25.76 -12.20 33.27
C SER A 48 -26.14 -11.37 32.05
N THR A 49 -27.45 -11.25 31.84
CA THR A 49 -28.17 -10.34 30.96
C THR A 49 -28.35 -8.95 31.58
N ALA A 50 -28.79 -8.00 30.74
CA ALA A 50 -29.34 -6.66 31.02
C ALA A 50 -28.31 -5.51 31.04
N LYS A 51 -28.56 -4.32 30.49
CA LYS A 51 -29.76 -3.72 29.89
C LYS A 51 -29.32 -2.45 29.14
N ASP A 52 -29.91 -2.21 27.98
CA ASP A 52 -30.03 -0.88 27.36
C ASP A 52 -30.89 0.04 28.26
N PRO A 53 -30.70 1.37 28.22
CA PRO A 53 -31.86 2.19 27.85
C PRO A 53 -31.58 3.35 26.89
N LYS A 54 -32.50 3.43 25.93
CA LYS A 54 -32.91 4.54 25.05
C LYS A 54 -32.78 5.98 25.61
N GLN A 55 -32.27 6.84 24.72
CA GLN A 55 -32.94 7.97 24.03
C GLN A 55 -33.61 9.12 24.84
N SER A 56 -33.19 10.35 24.50
CA SER A 56 -33.93 11.63 24.51
C SER A 56 -33.18 12.55 23.50
N GLU A 57 -33.71 12.98 22.34
CA GLU A 57 -34.65 14.12 22.12
C GLU A 57 -34.21 15.40 22.88
N ASN A 58 -34.10 16.63 22.34
CA ASN A 58 -34.74 17.30 21.20
C ASN A 58 -34.08 18.71 20.96
N ILE A 59 -34.50 19.38 19.87
CA ILE A 59 -34.61 20.85 19.62
C ILE A 59 -33.50 21.57 18.80
N ASN A 60 -33.75 21.64 17.49
CA ASN A 60 -33.95 22.84 16.64
C ASN A 60 -33.18 24.16 16.94
N SER A 61 -32.48 24.70 15.95
CA SER A 61 -32.74 26.08 15.50
C SER A 61 -32.17 26.35 14.10
N SER A 62 -33.04 26.87 13.25
CA SER A 62 -32.82 27.49 11.96
C SER A 62 -32.00 28.78 12.05
N SER A 63 -31.27 29.10 10.97
CA SER A 63 -31.35 30.43 10.37
C SER A 63 -30.97 30.36 8.88
N GLU A 64 -31.92 30.74 8.05
CA GLU A 64 -31.70 31.17 6.68
C GLU A 64 -31.07 32.57 6.70
N ASN A 65 -30.22 32.89 5.73
CA ASN A 65 -30.42 34.12 4.96
C ASN A 65 -29.73 34.09 3.60
N ASN A 66 -30.59 34.29 2.61
CA ASN A 66 -30.38 34.62 1.21
C ASN A 66 -29.49 35.87 1.06
N THR A 67 -28.70 35.98 -0.02
CA THR A 67 -28.76 37.12 -0.96
C THR A 67 -27.97 36.81 -2.23
N LYS A 68 -28.65 37.03 -3.36
CA LYS A 68 -28.25 36.95 -4.76
C LYS A 68 -28.03 38.36 -5.31
N SER A 69 -26.97 38.60 -6.09
CA SER A 69 -26.94 39.61 -7.18
C SER A 69 -25.63 39.44 -8.00
N THR A 70 -25.63 38.92 -9.23
CA THR A 70 -26.00 39.52 -10.53
C THR A 70 -25.02 40.58 -11.06
N SER A 71 -24.19 40.12 -12.00
CA SER A 71 -23.60 40.73 -13.22
C SER A 71 -23.61 42.24 -13.47
N LYS A 72 -22.50 42.73 -14.07
CA LYS A 72 -22.52 43.55 -15.30
C LYS A 72 -21.15 43.66 -16.00
N THR A 73 -21.17 43.36 -17.29
CA THR A 73 -20.21 43.64 -18.37
C THR A 73 -20.20 45.13 -18.75
N THR A 74 -19.12 45.69 -19.33
CA THR A 74 -19.13 46.53 -20.56
C THR A 74 -17.71 46.77 -21.11
N ASN A 75 -17.60 46.76 -22.45
CA ASN A 75 -16.46 47.00 -23.35
C ASN A 75 -15.83 48.42 -23.28
N SER A 76 -14.56 48.59 -23.68
CA SER A 76 -14.12 48.91 -25.06
C SER A 76 -12.82 49.75 -25.17
N ASN A 77 -12.05 49.43 -26.21
CA ASN A 77 -11.13 50.28 -27.01
C ASN A 77 -9.61 50.31 -26.72
N THR A 78 -8.90 49.68 -27.67
CA THR A 78 -7.49 49.83 -28.09
C THR A 78 -7.21 51.23 -28.66
N PRO A 79 -5.96 51.73 -28.56
CA PRO A 79 -5.13 51.83 -29.78
C PRO A 79 -3.67 51.37 -29.61
N ASN A 80 -3.13 50.88 -30.72
CA ASN A 80 -1.76 50.42 -31.01
C ASN A 80 -0.64 51.41 -30.60
N ASN A 81 0.48 50.92 -30.04
CA ASN A 81 1.80 51.08 -30.66
C ASN A 81 2.95 50.26 -30.04
N LYS A 82 3.67 49.58 -30.95
CA LYS A 82 5.13 49.39 -31.06
C LYS A 82 5.90 48.62 -29.98
N ALA A 83 6.53 47.54 -30.46
CA ALA A 83 7.45 46.63 -29.80
C ALA A 83 8.53 47.29 -28.94
N THR A 84 8.74 46.75 -27.74
CA THR A 84 10.06 46.64 -27.11
C THR A 84 10.10 45.33 -26.33
N SER A 85 11.04 44.49 -26.75
CA SER A 85 11.44 43.23 -26.12
C SER A 85 11.77 43.43 -24.63
N SER A 86 10.96 42.82 -23.76
CA SER A 86 11.38 42.50 -22.39
C SER A 86 10.93 41.08 -22.09
N THR A 87 11.89 40.17 -22.15
CA THR A 87 11.79 38.82 -21.61
C THR A 87 11.31 38.92 -20.16
N PRO A 88 10.18 38.31 -19.75
CA PRO A 88 9.85 38.22 -18.34
C PRO A 88 10.90 37.33 -17.70
N ALA A 89 11.73 37.91 -16.83
CA ALA A 89 12.52 37.13 -15.90
C ALA A 89 11.56 36.15 -15.19
N PRO A 90 11.87 34.85 -15.10
CA PRO A 90 11.07 33.96 -14.29
C PRO A 90 11.21 34.46 -12.85
N THR A 91 10.15 35.08 -12.35
CA THR A 91 10.00 35.36 -10.95
C THR A 91 9.90 34.01 -10.26
N ASN A 92 11.05 33.50 -9.83
CA ASN A 92 11.15 32.38 -8.89
C ASN A 92 10.59 32.87 -7.56
N LYS A 93 9.26 33.00 -7.50
CA LYS A 93 8.52 32.96 -6.26
C LYS A 93 8.89 31.64 -5.60
N PRO A 94 9.32 31.62 -4.33
CA PRO A 94 9.50 30.36 -3.62
C PRO A 94 8.19 29.59 -3.77
N SER A 95 8.29 28.39 -4.36
CA SER A 95 7.16 27.48 -4.51
C SER A 95 6.54 27.34 -3.14
N SER A 96 5.35 27.90 -2.95
CA SER A 96 4.59 27.65 -1.74
C SER A 96 4.33 26.16 -1.72
N MET A 97 4.83 25.49 -0.69
CA MET A 97 4.61 24.06 -0.50
C MET A 97 3.11 23.74 -0.65
N TYR A 98 2.78 22.73 -1.45
CA TYR A 98 1.40 22.30 -1.64
C TYR A 98 0.79 21.86 -0.30
N SER A 99 -0.53 21.94 -0.18
CA SER A 99 -1.25 21.54 1.03
C SER A 99 -1.82 20.14 0.89
N ILE A 100 -1.92 19.40 2.00
CA ILE A 100 -2.51 18.06 2.06
C ILE A 100 -3.87 18.13 2.73
N ALA A 101 -4.88 17.49 2.13
CA ALA A 101 -6.17 17.23 2.75
C ALA A 101 -6.51 15.74 2.63
N GLN A 102 -7.27 15.21 3.58
CA GLN A 102 -7.76 13.84 3.50
C GLN A 102 -8.89 13.72 2.48
N ASN A 103 -8.89 12.64 1.72
CA ASN A 103 -10.04 12.10 1.03
C ASN A 103 -10.26 10.64 1.45
N THR A 104 -11.44 10.09 1.18
CA THR A 104 -11.83 8.75 1.59
C THR A 104 -12.44 8.00 0.41
N TYR A 105 -11.92 6.80 0.16
CA TYR A 105 -12.51 5.83 -0.75
C TYR A 105 -13.35 4.84 0.06
N THR A 106 -14.60 4.61 -0.35
CA THR A 106 -15.52 3.67 0.30
C THR A 106 -16.23 2.79 -0.72
N ILE A 107 -16.21 1.48 -0.49
CA ILE A 107 -17.01 0.49 -1.23
C ILE A 107 -17.29 -0.71 -0.32
N ALA A 108 -18.55 -1.15 -0.20
CA ALA A 108 -18.93 -2.23 0.72
C ALA A 108 -18.35 -2.00 2.14
N ASN A 109 -17.56 -2.96 2.67
CA ASN A 109 -16.90 -2.88 3.97
C ASN A 109 -15.46 -2.36 3.90
N ILE A 110 -15.10 -1.70 2.79
CA ILE A 110 -13.78 -1.12 2.54
C ILE A 110 -13.86 0.39 2.75
N LYS A 111 -12.97 0.92 3.60
CA LYS A 111 -12.75 2.34 3.85
C LYS A 111 -11.24 2.62 3.84
N ILE A 112 -10.80 3.46 2.91
CA ILE A 112 -9.40 3.85 2.76
C ILE A 112 -9.32 5.37 2.79
N ASN A 113 -8.66 5.92 3.81
CA ASN A 113 -8.29 7.32 3.83
C ASN A 113 -6.96 7.50 3.11
N TYR A 114 -6.87 8.53 2.27
CA TYR A 114 -5.67 8.86 1.50
C TYR A 114 -5.52 10.38 1.31
N PRO A 115 -4.31 10.90 1.10
CA PRO A 115 -4.12 12.34 0.92
C PRO A 115 -4.50 12.81 -0.48
N GLN A 116 -4.88 14.08 -0.58
CA GLN A 116 -4.90 14.84 -1.83
C GLN A 116 -4.10 16.12 -1.66
N ILE A 117 -3.37 16.48 -2.71
CA ILE A 117 -2.62 17.73 -2.77
C ILE A 117 -3.44 18.85 -3.40
N SER A 118 -3.21 20.06 -2.92
CA SER A 118 -3.76 21.31 -3.44
C SER A 118 -2.71 22.42 -3.43
N ASN A 119 -2.94 23.51 -4.14
CA ASN A 119 -2.03 24.66 -4.20
C ASN A 119 -0.64 24.33 -4.78
N LEU A 120 -0.53 23.37 -5.70
CA LEU A 120 0.75 23.05 -6.36
C LEU A 120 1.22 24.14 -7.34
N GLY A 121 0.30 24.98 -7.82
CA GLY A 121 0.54 26.01 -8.84
C GLY A 121 0.34 25.50 -10.27
N ASP A 122 0.67 24.24 -10.55
CA ASP A 122 0.33 23.56 -11.82
C ASP A 122 -0.88 22.63 -11.62
N ASN A 123 -2.05 23.05 -12.10
CA ASN A 123 -3.31 22.32 -11.91
C ASN A 123 -3.35 20.96 -12.61
N ASN A 124 -2.71 20.82 -13.78
CA ASN A 124 -2.70 19.56 -14.52
C ASN A 124 -1.82 18.55 -13.80
N LYS A 125 -0.65 18.98 -13.34
CA LYS A 125 0.25 18.16 -12.54
C LYS A 125 -0.37 17.79 -11.19
N GLN A 126 -1.07 18.72 -10.55
CA GLN A 126 -1.80 18.46 -9.31
C GLN A 126 -2.86 17.36 -9.50
N LEU A 127 -3.65 17.46 -10.57
CA LEU A 127 -4.64 16.44 -10.91
C LEU A 127 -3.98 15.09 -11.18
N ALA A 128 -2.88 15.06 -11.95
CA ALA A 128 -2.14 13.83 -12.22
C ALA A 128 -1.63 13.16 -10.94
N ILE A 129 -1.03 13.93 -10.02
CA ILE A 129 -0.57 13.42 -8.72
C ILE A 129 -1.73 12.91 -7.88
N ASN A 130 -2.85 13.64 -7.81
CA ASN A 130 -4.03 13.19 -7.05
C ASN A 130 -4.63 11.90 -7.61
N ASN A 131 -4.62 11.73 -8.94
CA ASN A 131 -5.02 10.48 -9.57
C ASN A 131 -4.03 9.36 -9.23
N LEU A 132 -2.73 9.61 -9.30
CA LEU A 132 -1.70 8.63 -8.91
C LEU A 132 -1.88 8.17 -7.45
N ILE A 133 -2.10 9.09 -6.50
CA ILE A 133 -2.31 8.71 -5.09
C ILE A 133 -3.50 7.75 -4.96
N LYS A 134 -4.62 8.09 -5.58
CA LYS A 134 -5.84 7.28 -5.53
C LYS A 134 -5.66 5.93 -6.22
N ASP A 135 -5.08 5.92 -7.42
CA ASP A 135 -4.89 4.71 -8.20
C ASP A 135 -3.86 3.79 -7.54
N SER A 136 -2.78 4.34 -6.98
CA SER A 136 -1.78 3.57 -6.23
C SER A 136 -2.38 2.85 -5.05
N VAL A 137 -3.21 3.51 -4.21
CA VAL A 137 -3.78 2.82 -3.04
C VAL A 137 -4.84 1.77 -3.43
N ILE A 138 -5.63 2.02 -4.48
CA ILE A 138 -6.61 1.04 -4.98
C ILE A 138 -5.90 -0.17 -5.62
N ASN A 139 -4.88 0.07 -6.43
CA ASN A 139 -4.08 -0.99 -7.05
C ASN A 139 -3.24 -1.74 -6.01
N GLY A 140 -2.65 -1.03 -5.05
CA GLY A 140 -1.80 -1.58 -3.99
C GLY A 140 -2.48 -2.69 -3.20
N PHE A 141 -3.74 -2.46 -2.80
CA PHE A 141 -4.59 -3.45 -2.13
C PHE A 141 -5.33 -4.41 -3.09
N ASN A 142 -4.94 -4.44 -4.37
CA ASN A 142 -5.53 -5.30 -5.40
C ASN A 142 -7.06 -5.16 -5.54
N LEU A 143 -7.58 -3.94 -5.36
CA LEU A 143 -9.02 -3.69 -5.38
C LEU A 143 -9.56 -3.38 -6.78
N THR A 144 -8.69 -3.03 -7.74
CA THR A 144 -9.12 -2.60 -9.08
C THR A 144 -10.04 -3.60 -9.79
N GLN A 145 -9.70 -4.90 -9.72
CA GLN A 145 -10.54 -5.92 -10.32
C GLN A 145 -11.77 -6.20 -9.45
N ALA A 146 -11.61 -6.26 -8.13
CA ALA A 146 -12.71 -6.48 -7.20
C ALA A 146 -13.81 -5.42 -7.31
N ILE A 147 -13.45 -4.16 -7.54
CA ILE A 147 -14.40 -3.06 -7.71
C ILE A 147 -15.26 -3.26 -8.96
N LYS A 148 -14.66 -3.75 -10.05
CA LYS A 148 -15.31 -3.98 -11.34
C LYS A 148 -16.19 -5.22 -11.32
N THR A 149 -15.68 -6.34 -10.80
CA THR A 149 -16.36 -7.65 -10.83
C THR A 149 -17.23 -7.92 -9.62
N LYS A 150 -17.10 -7.11 -8.56
CA LYS A 150 -17.67 -7.35 -7.22
C LYS A 150 -17.15 -8.64 -6.56
N THR A 151 -16.02 -9.17 -7.03
CA THR A 151 -15.42 -10.41 -6.53
C THR A 151 -13.93 -10.24 -6.30
N LEU A 152 -13.41 -10.81 -5.21
CA LEU A 152 -11.99 -10.76 -4.87
C LEU A 152 -11.20 -11.72 -5.78
N PRO A 153 -10.20 -11.24 -6.56
CA PRO A 153 -9.54 -12.04 -7.59
C PRO A 153 -8.91 -13.35 -7.09
N ASN A 154 -8.36 -13.34 -5.88
CA ASN A 154 -7.64 -14.49 -5.33
C ASN A 154 -8.52 -15.48 -4.55
N TYR A 155 -9.75 -15.08 -4.22
CA TYR A 155 -10.64 -15.87 -3.37
C TYR A 155 -11.91 -16.32 -4.10
N ASN A 156 -12.25 -15.68 -5.22
CA ASN A 156 -13.54 -15.84 -5.90
C ASN A 156 -14.74 -15.63 -4.95
N GLU A 157 -14.54 -14.78 -3.94
CA GLU A 157 -15.52 -14.42 -2.92
C GLU A 157 -16.09 -13.02 -3.20
N PRO A 158 -17.33 -12.72 -2.82
CA PRO A 158 -17.89 -11.37 -2.90
C PRO A 158 -17.01 -10.34 -2.18
N ILE A 159 -16.89 -9.14 -2.75
CA ILE A 159 -16.10 -8.05 -2.15
C ILE A 159 -16.62 -7.66 -0.75
N GLU A 160 -17.90 -7.89 -0.47
CA GLU A 160 -18.55 -7.68 0.82
C GLU A 160 -17.99 -8.57 1.93
N ASN A 161 -17.35 -9.70 1.58
CA ASN A 161 -16.69 -10.56 2.55
C ASN A 161 -15.36 -9.99 3.05
N LEU A 162 -14.79 -8.97 2.38
CA LEU A 162 -13.60 -8.25 2.82
C LEU A 162 -14.00 -7.00 3.62
N THR A 163 -13.55 -6.92 4.87
CA THR A 163 -13.46 -5.66 5.60
C THR A 163 -12.04 -5.11 5.48
N LEU A 164 -11.88 -3.86 5.08
CA LEU A 164 -10.57 -3.19 4.99
C LEU A 164 -10.69 -1.77 5.52
N ASN A 165 -9.94 -1.44 6.57
CA ASN A 165 -9.89 -0.10 7.14
C ASN A 165 -8.45 0.40 7.13
N VAL A 166 -8.18 1.45 6.36
CA VAL A 166 -6.82 1.97 6.16
C VAL A 166 -6.79 3.48 6.40
N ASN A 167 -5.78 3.92 7.15
CA ASN A 167 -5.40 5.32 7.30
C ASN A 167 -4.03 5.56 6.65
N TYR A 168 -3.63 6.83 6.58
CA TYR A 168 -2.34 7.20 6.04
C TYR A 168 -1.58 8.17 6.94
N THR A 169 -0.27 8.15 6.79
CA THR A 169 0.67 9.13 7.33
C THR A 169 1.50 9.68 6.17
N VAL A 170 1.66 11.00 6.11
CA VAL A 170 2.62 11.63 5.21
C VAL A 170 3.99 11.64 5.91
N GLU A 171 4.86 10.74 5.51
CA GLU A 171 6.16 10.49 6.13
C GLU A 171 7.24 11.47 5.64
N LEU A 172 7.11 11.92 4.38
CA LEU A 172 7.92 12.99 3.81
C LEU A 172 7.06 13.84 2.87
N GLN A 173 7.22 15.16 3.01
CA GLN A 173 6.62 16.15 2.13
C GLN A 173 7.65 17.25 1.87
N ASN A 174 7.97 17.49 0.60
CA ASN A 174 8.74 18.65 0.16
C ASN A 174 8.38 18.97 -1.32
N SER A 175 9.07 19.92 -1.94
CA SER A 175 8.80 20.33 -3.33
C SER A 175 9.11 19.25 -4.37
N ASN A 176 9.89 18.24 -4.03
CA ASN A 176 10.36 17.19 -4.94
C ASN A 176 9.67 15.85 -4.69
N ILE A 177 9.34 15.54 -3.43
CA ILE A 177 8.88 14.23 -3.00
C ILE A 177 7.65 14.35 -2.08
N LEU A 178 6.69 13.46 -2.32
CA LEU A 178 5.67 13.08 -1.35
C LEU A 178 5.80 11.59 -1.07
N SER A 179 6.02 11.22 0.19
CA SER A 179 6.07 9.83 0.64
C SER A 179 4.95 9.57 1.63
N ILE A 180 4.12 8.58 1.33
CA ILE A 180 2.90 8.25 2.05
C ILE A 180 3.00 6.81 2.52
N ARG A 181 2.76 6.59 3.81
CA ARG A 181 2.58 5.26 4.39
C ARG A 181 1.11 5.04 4.69
N TYR A 182 0.57 3.92 4.25
CA TYR A 182 -0.79 3.48 4.54
C TYR A 182 -0.72 2.32 5.51
N LEU A 183 -1.48 2.42 6.61
CA LEU A 183 -1.53 1.40 7.65
C LEU A 183 -2.98 1.12 8.01
N GLY A 184 -3.31 -0.15 8.19
CA GLY A 184 -4.68 -0.56 8.45
C GLY A 184 -4.83 -2.00 8.86
N SER A 185 -6.06 -2.48 8.78
CA SER A 185 -6.39 -3.88 9.02
C SER A 185 -7.31 -4.41 7.93
N SER A 186 -7.05 -5.62 7.45
CA SER A 186 -7.98 -6.38 6.62
C SER A 186 -8.56 -7.56 7.39
N ASN A 187 -9.78 -7.96 7.07
CA ASN A 187 -10.38 -9.17 7.60
C ASN A 187 -11.31 -9.79 6.56
N MET A 188 -11.03 -11.03 6.18
CA MET A 188 -11.96 -11.84 5.41
C MET A 188 -12.99 -12.48 6.34
N LYS A 189 -14.25 -12.49 5.90
CA LYS A 189 -15.33 -13.15 6.65
C LYS A 189 -14.98 -14.61 6.90
N GLY A 190 -15.01 -15.01 8.18
CA GLY A 190 -14.66 -16.36 8.62
C GLY A 190 -13.18 -16.57 8.94
N SER A 191 -12.31 -15.58 8.74
CA SER A 191 -10.92 -15.63 9.21
C SER A 191 -10.83 -15.70 10.74
N ALA A 192 -9.77 -16.36 11.23
CA ALA A 192 -9.52 -16.48 12.67
C ALA A 192 -9.13 -15.14 13.31
N HIS A 193 -8.48 -14.26 12.56
CA HIS A 193 -8.02 -12.95 12.99
C HIS A 193 -7.92 -12.01 11.78
N PRO A 194 -7.94 -10.67 12.00
CA PRO A 194 -7.56 -9.71 10.97
C PRO A 194 -6.05 -9.81 10.66
N ASN A 195 -5.63 -9.24 9.53
CA ASN A 195 -4.23 -8.99 9.20
C ASN A 195 -3.93 -7.50 9.34
N ASN A 196 -2.70 -7.18 9.75
CA ASN A 196 -2.19 -5.81 9.75
C ASN A 196 -1.63 -5.49 8.35
N GLU A 197 -2.21 -4.46 7.73
CA GLU A 197 -1.95 -4.11 6.34
C GLU A 197 -1.04 -2.89 6.24
N LEU A 198 -0.03 -2.98 5.37
CA LEU A 198 0.86 -1.88 5.04
C LEU A 198 0.99 -1.74 3.52
N TYR A 199 0.87 -0.50 3.03
CA TYR A 199 1.17 -0.13 1.65
C TYR A 199 1.87 1.24 1.65
N THR A 200 2.62 1.56 0.60
CA THR A 200 3.32 2.84 0.50
C THR A 200 3.15 3.45 -0.88
N THR A 201 3.32 4.77 -0.96
CA THR A 201 3.41 5.46 -2.25
C THR A 201 4.43 6.58 -2.15
N ASN A 202 5.47 6.50 -2.97
CA ASN A 202 6.46 7.57 -3.13
C ASN A 202 6.23 8.25 -4.47
N ILE A 203 6.12 9.57 -4.47
CA ILE A 203 5.79 10.36 -5.65
C ILE A 203 6.89 11.38 -5.90
N ASP A 204 7.42 11.39 -7.11
CA ASP A 204 8.19 12.51 -7.65
C ASP A 204 7.22 13.61 -8.06
N ILE A 205 7.19 14.69 -7.28
CA ILE A 205 6.29 15.83 -7.47
C ILE A 205 6.61 16.56 -8.78
N ASN A 206 7.87 16.60 -9.20
CA ASN A 206 8.26 17.37 -10.38
C ASN A 206 7.77 16.70 -11.66
N ASN A 207 7.85 15.36 -11.70
CA ASN A 207 7.50 14.54 -12.86
C ASN A 207 6.13 13.88 -12.79
N ALA A 208 5.38 14.04 -11.68
CA ALA A 208 4.11 13.36 -11.43
C ALA A 208 4.19 11.86 -11.75
N LYS A 209 5.10 11.15 -11.08
CA LYS A 209 5.30 9.71 -11.22
C LYS A 209 5.52 9.04 -9.88
N THR A 210 5.14 7.78 -9.76
CA THR A 210 5.49 6.95 -8.60
C THR A 210 6.95 6.51 -8.67
N MET A 211 7.53 6.23 -7.52
CA MET A 211 8.88 5.68 -7.37
C MET A 211 8.83 4.46 -6.46
N ASN A 212 9.40 3.34 -6.93
CA ASN A 212 9.62 2.16 -6.11
C ASN A 212 11.06 2.13 -5.58
N LEU A 213 11.34 1.24 -4.63
CA LEU A 213 12.66 1.10 -4.02
C LEU A 213 13.77 0.93 -5.06
N GLN A 214 13.60 0.01 -6.01
CA GLN A 214 14.59 -0.24 -7.07
C GLN A 214 14.78 0.96 -8.03
N GLY A 215 13.80 1.86 -8.14
CA GLY A 215 13.90 3.10 -8.89
C GLY A 215 14.63 4.22 -8.14
N MET A 216 14.78 4.10 -6.83
CA MET A 216 15.46 5.08 -5.96
C MET A 216 16.85 4.62 -5.50
N PHE A 217 17.03 3.31 -5.32
CA PHE A 217 18.25 2.71 -4.77
C PHE A 217 18.69 1.48 -5.57
N SER A 218 19.98 1.22 -5.57
CA SER A 218 20.55 -0.02 -6.10
C SER A 218 20.26 -1.16 -5.13
N ILE A 219 19.54 -2.18 -5.60
CA ILE A 219 19.30 -3.40 -4.83
C ILE A 219 20.56 -4.26 -4.92
N ASN A 220 21.35 -4.29 -3.84
CA ASN A 220 22.63 -4.99 -3.80
C ASN A 220 22.90 -5.57 -2.40
N GLN A 221 24.02 -6.27 -2.27
CA GLN A 221 24.40 -6.92 -1.02
C GLN A 221 24.57 -5.92 0.15
N THR A 222 24.96 -4.68 -0.12
CA THR A 222 25.04 -3.64 0.93
C THR A 222 23.67 -3.38 1.54
N LEU A 223 22.63 -3.23 0.71
CA LEU A 223 21.26 -3.05 1.19
C LEU A 223 20.76 -4.28 1.96
N ILE A 224 20.97 -5.48 1.41
CA ILE A 224 20.55 -6.74 2.04
C ILE A 224 21.22 -6.93 3.41
N ASN A 225 22.53 -6.73 3.49
CA ASN A 225 23.27 -6.86 4.74
C ASN A 225 22.87 -5.79 5.77
N THR A 226 22.58 -4.56 5.31
CA THR A 226 22.08 -3.49 6.18
C THR A 226 20.72 -3.85 6.73
N PHE A 227 19.82 -4.36 5.88
CA PHE A 227 18.50 -4.79 6.28
C PHE A 227 18.54 -5.90 7.31
N ARG A 228 19.34 -6.94 7.09
CA ARG A 228 19.44 -8.12 7.97
C ARG A 228 19.97 -7.79 9.38
N LYS A 229 20.82 -6.76 9.50
CA LYS A 229 21.43 -6.33 10.78
C LYS A 229 20.63 -5.24 11.49
N GLY A 230 19.48 -4.87 10.93
CA GLY A 230 18.69 -3.76 11.40
C GLY A 230 18.02 -3.99 12.75
N ALA A 231 17.72 -2.89 13.44
CA ALA A 231 16.80 -2.90 14.58
C ALA A 231 15.37 -2.69 14.06
N TYR A 232 14.62 -3.78 13.95
CA TYR A 232 13.26 -3.74 13.39
C TYR A 232 12.29 -3.02 14.32
N ILE A 233 11.40 -2.24 13.71
CA ILE A 233 10.27 -1.57 14.36
C ILE A 233 9.10 -2.54 14.31
N PRO A 234 8.65 -3.06 15.47
CA PRO A 234 7.48 -3.94 15.52
C PRO A 234 6.20 -3.15 15.21
N TYR A 235 5.21 -3.81 14.60
CA TYR A 235 3.91 -3.21 14.31
C TYR A 235 3.23 -2.64 15.57
N ASN A 236 3.37 -3.33 16.71
CA ASN A 236 2.91 -2.85 18.01
C ASN A 236 3.84 -3.30 19.15
N SER A 237 3.69 -2.70 20.32
CA SER A 237 4.57 -2.90 21.49
C SER A 237 4.49 -4.29 22.14
N SER A 238 3.54 -5.15 21.75
CA SER A 238 3.43 -6.52 22.29
C SER A 238 4.32 -7.51 21.54
N ILE A 239 4.84 -7.14 20.37
CA ILE A 239 5.71 -7.98 19.56
C ILE A 239 7.17 -7.75 19.97
N ASP A 240 7.87 -8.85 20.25
CA ASP A 240 9.29 -8.85 20.54
C ASP A 240 10.12 -8.68 19.25
N SER A 241 10.99 -7.68 19.22
CA SER A 241 11.92 -7.44 18.09
C SER A 241 12.85 -8.63 17.81
N GLN A 242 13.08 -9.50 18.80
CA GLN A 242 13.88 -10.70 18.64
C GLN A 242 13.13 -11.77 17.83
N THR A 243 11.81 -11.84 17.96
CA THR A 243 10.96 -12.71 17.13
C THR A 243 11.08 -12.31 15.66
N ILE A 244 10.99 -11.01 15.38
CA ILE A 244 11.16 -10.45 14.03
C ILE A 244 12.56 -10.77 13.51
N SER A 245 13.60 -10.45 14.29
CA SER A 245 15.00 -10.69 13.91
C SER A 245 15.25 -12.17 13.59
N LYS A 246 14.70 -13.08 14.39
CA LYS A 246 14.80 -14.52 14.16
C LYS A 246 14.13 -14.93 12.86
N GLU A 247 12.93 -14.44 12.58
CA GLU A 247 12.24 -14.75 11.33
C GLU A 247 13.01 -14.23 10.11
N ILE A 248 13.41 -12.95 10.10
CA ILE A 248 14.17 -12.36 9.00
C ILE A 248 15.50 -13.08 8.77
N SER A 249 16.14 -13.59 9.84
CA SER A 249 17.38 -14.37 9.72
C SER A 249 17.23 -15.64 8.88
N THR A 250 16.01 -16.19 8.76
CA THR A 250 15.72 -17.38 7.93
C THR A 250 15.62 -17.09 6.44
N TYR A 251 15.39 -15.83 6.06
CA TYR A 251 15.29 -15.45 4.66
C TYR A 251 16.67 -15.47 4.02
N ASN A 252 16.80 -16.16 2.88
CA ASN A 252 18.04 -16.14 2.10
C ASN A 252 18.16 -14.84 1.28
N ASP A 253 19.37 -14.58 0.79
CA ASP A 253 19.65 -13.32 0.08
C ASP A 253 18.87 -13.20 -1.23
N SER A 254 18.61 -14.31 -1.93
CA SER A 254 17.81 -14.31 -3.17
C SER A 254 16.35 -13.91 -2.91
N TYR A 255 15.78 -14.36 -1.80
CA TYR A 255 14.44 -13.95 -1.37
C TYR A 255 14.39 -12.45 -1.07
N LEU A 256 15.34 -11.94 -0.27
CA LEU A 256 15.40 -10.52 0.08
C LEU A 256 15.65 -9.64 -1.15
N GLN A 257 16.53 -10.06 -2.05
CA GLN A 257 16.77 -9.38 -3.31
C GLN A 257 15.48 -9.28 -4.12
N THR A 258 14.78 -10.41 -4.33
CA THR A 258 13.52 -10.44 -5.07
C THR A 258 12.46 -9.56 -4.41
N ALA A 259 12.35 -9.59 -3.07
CA ALA A 259 11.43 -8.78 -2.32
C ALA A 259 11.67 -7.28 -2.55
N PHE A 260 12.94 -6.83 -2.51
CA PHE A 260 13.30 -5.43 -2.70
C PHE A 260 13.20 -4.96 -4.16
N GLU A 261 13.48 -5.83 -5.12
CA GLU A 261 13.24 -5.53 -6.54
C GLU A 261 11.76 -5.37 -6.84
N LYS A 262 10.91 -6.17 -6.18
CA LYS A 262 9.45 -6.18 -6.37
C LYS A 262 8.69 -5.26 -5.40
N SER A 263 9.38 -4.54 -4.53
CA SER A 263 8.71 -3.72 -3.53
C SER A 263 7.88 -2.61 -4.17
N ASP A 264 6.88 -2.14 -3.43
CA ASP A 264 5.97 -1.04 -3.84
C ASP A 264 5.05 -1.36 -5.03
N ASN A 265 5.22 -2.53 -5.66
CA ASN A 265 4.25 -3.07 -6.60
C ASN A 265 2.97 -3.55 -5.86
N PRO A 266 1.84 -3.71 -6.57
CA PRO A 266 0.61 -4.28 -6.02
C PRO A 266 0.83 -5.61 -5.28
N ILE A 267 0.13 -5.78 -4.15
CA ILE A 267 0.17 -7.02 -3.36
C ILE A 267 -0.29 -8.21 -4.22
N GLY A 268 0.44 -9.33 -4.13
CA GLY A 268 0.14 -10.57 -4.85
C GLY A 268 1.33 -11.04 -5.68
N GLN A 269 1.09 -11.44 -6.94
CA GLN A 269 2.16 -12.02 -7.78
C GLN A 269 3.29 -11.03 -8.11
N GLU A 270 2.96 -9.74 -8.20
CA GLU A 270 3.91 -8.66 -8.48
C GLU A 270 4.76 -8.28 -7.26
N ASN A 271 4.27 -8.57 -6.04
CA ASN A 271 4.93 -8.33 -4.77
C ASN A 271 4.59 -9.46 -3.77
N PRO A 272 5.17 -10.67 -3.94
CA PRO A 272 4.81 -11.84 -3.15
C PRO A 272 5.27 -11.77 -1.69
N SER A 273 6.22 -10.88 -1.39
CA SER A 273 6.76 -10.66 -0.05
C SER A 273 6.07 -9.53 0.70
N SER A 274 5.06 -8.89 0.09
CA SER A 274 4.42 -7.67 0.62
C SER A 274 5.46 -6.65 1.09
N ALA A 275 6.50 -6.46 0.27
CA ALA A 275 7.60 -5.56 0.57
C ALA A 275 7.28 -4.15 0.11
N PHE A 276 7.56 -3.17 0.95
CA PHE A 276 7.23 -1.77 0.70
C PHE A 276 8.35 -0.87 1.19
N SER A 277 8.46 0.32 0.62
CA SER A 277 9.44 1.30 1.01
C SER A 277 8.84 2.69 1.06
N TYR A 278 9.32 3.50 2.00
CA TYR A 278 8.95 4.90 2.09
C TYR A 278 10.10 5.76 2.60
N LEU A 279 10.04 7.04 2.31
CA LEU A 279 11.07 8.01 2.65
C LEU A 279 10.59 8.84 3.83
N THR A 280 11.51 9.11 4.74
CA THR A 280 11.33 10.02 5.88
C THR A 280 12.32 11.19 5.73
N LYS A 281 12.33 12.12 6.69
CA LYS A 281 13.30 13.24 6.65
C LYS A 281 14.76 12.78 6.81
N ASP A 282 14.99 11.64 7.45
CA ASP A 282 16.29 11.21 7.93
C ASP A 282 16.67 9.78 7.49
N GLY A 283 15.81 9.09 6.75
CA GLY A 283 16.13 7.77 6.24
C GLY A 283 15.11 7.16 5.29
N LEU A 284 15.52 6.04 4.72
CA LEU A 284 14.69 5.09 3.99
C LEU A 284 14.09 4.11 5.01
N VAL A 285 12.80 3.83 4.92
CA VAL A 285 12.18 2.71 5.63
C VAL A 285 11.82 1.63 4.63
N ILE A 286 12.15 0.39 4.97
CA ILE A 286 11.75 -0.81 4.23
C ILE A 286 10.88 -1.66 5.15
N SER A 287 9.70 -2.03 4.65
CA SER A 287 8.81 -3.01 5.26
C SER A 287 8.85 -4.33 4.47
N ILE A 288 8.76 -5.46 5.14
CA ILE A 288 8.57 -6.77 4.52
C ILE A 288 7.49 -7.56 5.28
N GLY A 289 6.70 -8.35 4.55
CA GLY A 289 5.74 -9.26 5.15
C GLY A 289 6.43 -10.35 5.96
N ILE A 290 5.87 -10.66 7.13
CA ILE A 290 6.32 -11.71 8.05
C ILE A 290 5.10 -12.47 8.57
N THR A 291 5.32 -13.51 9.39
CA THR A 291 4.21 -14.26 9.99
C THR A 291 3.29 -13.39 10.84
N HIS A 292 2.00 -13.75 10.91
CA HIS A 292 1.02 -13.05 11.73
C HIS A 292 1.43 -12.95 13.20
N ALA A 293 2.01 -14.04 13.74
CA ALA A 293 2.52 -14.07 15.11
C ALA A 293 3.67 -13.06 15.36
N ALA A 294 4.39 -12.67 14.32
CA ALA A 294 5.43 -11.66 14.37
C ALA A 294 4.94 -10.26 13.96
N GLY A 295 3.67 -10.10 13.59
CA GLY A 295 3.03 -8.80 13.35
C GLY A 295 2.58 -8.51 11.91
N ASP A 296 2.55 -9.51 11.02
CA ASP A 296 2.23 -9.42 9.58
C ASP A 296 3.23 -8.65 8.73
N HIS A 297 3.89 -7.62 9.28
CA HIS A 297 5.01 -6.94 8.63
C HIS A 297 6.05 -6.46 9.65
N ALA A 298 7.28 -6.28 9.18
CA ALA A 298 8.36 -5.64 9.95
C ALA A 298 8.99 -4.50 9.16
N GLU A 299 9.17 -3.37 9.84
CA GLU A 299 9.78 -2.18 9.26
C GLU A 299 11.22 -2.02 9.77
N LEU A 300 12.13 -1.59 8.90
CA LEU A 300 13.46 -1.13 9.28
C LEU A 300 13.71 0.26 8.73
N LYS A 301 14.07 1.18 9.61
CA LYS A 301 14.60 2.49 9.22
C LYS A 301 16.10 2.42 9.01
N ILE A 302 16.55 2.85 7.84
CA ILE A 302 17.95 2.92 7.42
C ILE A 302 18.32 4.40 7.22
N PRO A 303 19.23 4.96 8.02
CA PRO A 303 19.67 6.34 7.87
C PRO A 303 20.27 6.61 6.49
N TYR A 304 20.03 7.80 5.92
CA TYR A 304 20.57 8.14 4.60
C TYR A 304 22.11 8.10 4.56
N SER A 305 22.77 8.41 5.67
CA SER A 305 24.23 8.34 5.80
C SER A 305 24.80 6.93 5.58
N SER A 306 24.04 5.86 5.85
CA SER A 306 24.51 4.49 5.66
C SER A 306 24.27 3.92 4.25
N ILE A 307 23.46 4.61 3.42
CA ILE A 307 23.06 4.12 2.09
C ILE A 307 23.36 5.11 0.95
N LYS A 308 24.13 6.16 1.21
CA LYS A 308 24.51 7.16 0.20
C LYS A 308 25.18 6.54 -1.03
N SER A 309 25.97 5.48 -0.86
CA SER A 309 26.68 4.79 -1.95
C SER A 309 25.76 3.99 -2.88
N ILE A 310 24.51 3.75 -2.50
CA ILE A 310 23.54 2.96 -3.29
C ILE A 310 22.40 3.81 -3.84
N VAL A 311 22.40 5.13 -3.64
CA VAL A 311 21.40 6.04 -4.21
C VAL A 311 21.57 6.10 -5.73
N LYS A 312 20.46 6.02 -6.47
CA LYS A 312 20.45 6.22 -7.92
C LYS A 312 20.44 7.71 -8.26
N THR A 313 21.58 8.21 -8.76
CA THR A 313 21.81 9.66 -8.98
C THR A 313 21.07 10.25 -10.18
N ASP A 314 20.55 9.41 -11.07
CA ASP A 314 19.68 9.80 -12.17
C ASP A 314 18.27 10.21 -11.69
N ASN A 315 17.87 9.78 -10.49
CA ASN A 315 16.63 10.21 -9.87
C ASN A 315 16.78 11.57 -9.15
N LYS A 316 16.61 12.65 -9.92
CA LYS A 316 16.71 14.03 -9.42
C LYS A 316 15.75 14.38 -8.30
N ALA A 317 14.65 13.63 -8.09
CA ALA A 317 13.74 13.88 -6.98
C ALA A 317 14.42 13.69 -5.62
N LEU A 318 15.42 12.78 -5.55
CA LEU A 318 16.19 12.48 -4.34
C LEU A 318 17.22 13.57 -3.99
N ASN A 319 17.41 14.57 -4.87
CA ASN A 319 18.31 15.68 -4.60
C ASN A 319 17.85 16.45 -3.36
N GLY A 320 18.76 16.60 -2.39
CA GLY A 320 18.48 17.28 -1.12
C GLY A 320 18.10 16.35 0.05
N LEU A 321 18.03 15.03 -0.17
CA LEU A 321 17.92 14.04 0.91
C LEU A 321 19.29 13.51 1.40
N PHE A 322 20.35 13.69 0.61
CA PHE A 322 21.69 13.07 0.81
C PHE A 322 22.84 14.08 0.72
#